data_AF-A0A954JUM2-F1
#
_entry.id   AF-A0A954JUM2-F1
#
_cell.length_a   1.000
_cell.length_b   1.000
_cell.length_c   1.000
_cell.angle_alpha   90.00
_cell.angle_beta   90.00
_cell.angle_gamma   90.00
#
_symmetry.space_group_name_H-M   'P 1'
#
loop_
_entity.id
_entity.type
_entity.pdbx_description
1 polymer ?
#
loop_
_entity_poly.entity_id
_entity_poly.type
_entity_poly.pdbx_seq_one_letter_code
_entity_poly.pdbx_strand_id
1 'polypeptide(L)'
;MRLFYLVSYLNSPLAGHYRTDHQFYRDWGLDLAQGTGNATAAFTQGPLYAYFLGFWYWLFDSPETLILTLQAFAGSGTCLLIHASAQRLFTQRVALIAGILTAGFGPLVFYDIMLMKTFLSPFFTALTLYSSLRYREQHHLRWLWLAGISIGLAVLVRENHILLMIPILLFLWQNPDSDRAEKKIRFQPVLVLICACAITIAPVSIRNALVTGEFVAVTTGGGEVFYMAQGPDANGNYSPPPFIRTHPMFEHEDF
;
A
#
# COMPACT_ATOMS: atom_id res chain seq x y z
N MET A 1 -12.68 8.99 17.10
CA MET A 1 -13.44 8.51 15.91
C MET A 1 -13.14 7.06 15.58
N ARG A 2 -11.93 6.68 15.12
CA ARG A 2 -11.64 5.29 14.71
C ARG A 2 -11.84 4.24 15.80
N LEU A 3 -11.34 4.47 17.02
CA LEU A 3 -11.57 3.54 18.14
C LEU A 3 -13.06 3.44 18.51
N PHE A 4 -13.79 4.56 18.43
CA PHE A 4 -15.24 4.53 18.63
C PHE A 4 -15.92 3.67 17.56
N TYR A 5 -15.55 3.86 16.28
CA TYR A 5 -16.05 3.04 15.19
C TYR A 5 -15.68 1.57 15.33
N LEU A 6 -14.47 1.25 15.79
CA LEU A 6 -14.04 -0.11 16.12
C LEU A 6 -14.94 -0.73 17.19
N VAL A 7 -15.20 -0.03 18.29
CA VAL A 7 -16.10 -0.50 19.34
C VAL A 7 -17.53 -0.68 18.79
N SER A 8 -18.02 0.24 17.95
CA SER A 8 -19.31 0.09 17.27
C SER A 8 -19.35 -1.13 16.35
N TYR A 9 -18.28 -1.38 15.60
CA TYR A 9 -18.13 -2.53 14.72
C TYR A 9 -18.13 -3.84 15.51
N LEU A 10 -17.36 -3.93 16.59
CA LEU A 10 -17.27 -5.11 17.45
C LEU A 10 -18.61 -5.46 18.13
N ASN A 11 -19.45 -4.46 18.39
CA ASN A 11 -20.81 -4.65 18.93
C ASN A 11 -21.87 -4.90 17.84
N SER A 12 -21.48 -4.91 16.56
CA SER A 12 -22.39 -5.16 15.46
C SER A 12 -22.44 -6.65 15.08
N PRO A 13 -23.54 -7.13 14.46
CA PRO A 13 -23.62 -8.49 13.93
C PRO A 13 -22.59 -8.80 12.83
N LEU A 14 -21.92 -7.79 12.29
CA LEU A 14 -20.90 -7.90 11.25
C LEU A 14 -19.50 -8.16 11.81
N ALA A 15 -19.32 -8.07 13.14
CA ALA A 15 -18.07 -8.41 13.80
C ALA A 15 -17.70 -9.87 13.52
N GLY A 16 -16.47 -10.11 13.06
CA GLY A 16 -15.98 -11.46 12.77
C GLY A 16 -16.61 -12.15 11.55
N HIS A 17 -17.50 -11.48 10.82
CA HIS A 17 -18.01 -11.97 9.55
C HIS A 17 -17.11 -11.51 8.41
N TYR A 18 -16.16 -12.37 8.05
CA TYR A 18 -15.27 -12.16 6.90
C TYR A 18 -15.85 -12.88 5.68
N ARG A 19 -16.13 -12.14 4.62
CA ARG A 19 -16.59 -12.67 3.33
C ARG A 19 -15.67 -12.17 2.21
N THR A 20 -15.66 -12.91 1.10
CA THR A 20 -14.92 -12.57 -0.12
C THR A 20 -13.48 -12.18 0.19
N ASP A 21 -13.08 -10.95 -0.08
CA ASP A 21 -11.70 -10.47 0.08
C ASP A 21 -11.22 -10.61 1.53
N HIS A 22 -12.07 -10.32 2.52
CA HIS A 22 -11.65 -10.37 3.92
C HIS A 22 -11.22 -11.77 4.32
N GLN A 23 -11.99 -12.75 3.85
CA GLN A 23 -11.68 -14.15 4.06
C GLN A 23 -10.41 -14.53 3.32
N PHE A 24 -10.25 -14.11 2.06
CA PHE A 24 -9.04 -14.37 1.27
C PHE A 24 -7.75 -13.92 2.00
N TYR A 25 -7.67 -12.68 2.50
CA TYR A 25 -6.47 -12.24 3.20
C TYR A 25 -6.28 -12.91 4.56
N ARG A 26 -7.38 -13.22 5.27
CA ARG A 26 -7.33 -13.94 6.54
C ARG A 26 -6.75 -15.34 6.34
N ASP A 27 -7.31 -16.09 5.40
CA ASP A 27 -6.91 -17.46 5.09
C ASP A 27 -5.44 -17.48 4.62
N TRP A 28 -5.06 -16.54 3.76
CA TRP A 28 -3.67 -16.40 3.33
C TRP A 28 -2.71 -16.06 4.48
N GLY A 29 -3.11 -15.21 5.42
CA GLY A 29 -2.33 -14.93 6.62
C GLY A 29 -2.17 -16.17 7.51
N LEU A 30 -3.23 -16.95 7.70
CA LEU A 30 -3.20 -18.19 8.47
C LEU A 30 -2.30 -19.25 7.81
N ASP A 31 -2.38 -19.41 6.49
CA ASP A 31 -1.54 -20.32 5.74
C ASP A 31 -0.05 -19.95 5.86
N LEU A 32 0.27 -18.65 5.83
CA LEU A 32 1.63 -18.18 6.07
C LEU A 32 2.11 -18.46 7.50
N ALA A 33 1.25 -18.29 8.49
CA ALA A 33 1.57 -18.57 9.90
C ALA A 33 1.82 -20.07 10.16
N GLN A 34 1.11 -20.95 9.45
CA GLN A 34 1.27 -22.41 9.55
C GLN A 34 2.41 -22.96 8.66
N GLY A 35 2.99 -22.12 7.81
CA GLY A 35 4.03 -22.54 6.85
C GLY A 35 3.48 -23.32 5.64
N THR A 36 2.16 -23.31 5.43
CA THR A 36 1.47 -23.96 4.30
C THR A 36 1.22 -23.00 3.13
N GLY A 37 1.58 -21.72 3.27
CA GLY A 37 1.39 -20.71 2.23
C GLY A 37 1.97 -21.14 0.87
N ASN A 38 1.24 -20.81 -0.20
CA ASN A 38 1.55 -21.25 -1.57
C ASN A 38 2.98 -20.88 -1.99
N ALA A 39 3.88 -21.86 -1.91
CA ALA A 39 5.29 -21.75 -2.24
C ALA A 39 5.58 -22.06 -3.73
N THR A 40 4.56 -22.45 -4.48
CA THR A 40 4.68 -23.00 -5.84
C THR A 40 4.20 -22.05 -6.94
N ALA A 41 3.52 -20.96 -6.58
CA ALA A 41 3.06 -19.94 -7.52
C ALA A 41 3.61 -18.54 -7.19
N ALA A 42 3.69 -17.68 -8.21
CA ALA A 42 3.87 -16.25 -8.02
C ALA A 42 2.65 -15.64 -7.32
N PHE A 43 2.85 -14.49 -6.69
CA PHE A 43 1.76 -13.79 -6.04
C PHE A 43 0.76 -13.25 -7.06
N THR A 44 -0.53 -13.47 -6.80
CA THR A 44 -1.64 -12.89 -7.58
C THR A 44 -2.05 -11.52 -7.03
N GLN A 45 -1.84 -11.31 -5.73
CA GLN A 45 -2.17 -10.08 -5.01
C GLN A 45 -0.94 -9.54 -4.27
N GLY A 46 -0.93 -8.22 -4.00
CA GLY A 46 0.15 -7.57 -3.24
C GLY A 46 0.38 -8.22 -1.87
N PRO A 47 1.57 -8.80 -1.59
CA PRO A 47 1.74 -9.74 -0.49
C PRO A 47 1.96 -9.06 0.88
N LEU A 48 2.18 -7.74 0.92
CA LEU A 48 2.57 -7.05 2.16
C LEU A 48 1.55 -7.26 3.30
N TYR A 49 0.27 -7.19 2.97
CA TYR A 49 -0.78 -7.36 3.98
C TYR A 49 -0.91 -8.80 4.46
N ALA A 50 -0.75 -9.78 3.57
CA ALA A 50 -0.76 -11.19 3.95
C ALA A 50 0.40 -11.53 4.89
N TYR A 51 1.61 -11.03 4.61
CA TYR A 51 2.75 -11.17 5.53
C TYR A 51 2.53 -10.45 6.86
N PHE A 52 1.92 -9.26 6.85
CA PHE A 52 1.55 -8.57 8.08
C PHE A 52 0.56 -9.39 8.93
N LEU A 53 -0.48 -9.97 8.30
CA LEU A 53 -1.43 -10.84 8.99
C LEU A 53 -0.75 -12.11 9.50
N GLY A 54 0.05 -12.79 8.66
CA GLY A 54 0.74 -14.01 9.03
C GLY A 54 1.69 -13.85 10.21
N PHE A 55 2.38 -12.72 10.32
CA PHE A 55 3.19 -12.41 11.51
C PHE A 55 2.37 -12.37 12.81
N TRP A 56 1.20 -11.74 12.80
CA TRP A 56 0.35 -11.65 13.99
C TRP A 56 -0.38 -12.95 14.29
N TYR A 57 -0.83 -13.69 13.26
CA TYR A 57 -1.41 -15.02 13.41
C TYR A 57 -0.40 -16.07 13.89
N TRP A 58 0.88 -15.89 13.59
CA TRP A 58 1.95 -16.74 14.14
C TRP A 58 2.19 -16.49 15.63
N LEU A 59 1.94 -15.26 16.11
CA LEU A 59 2.21 -14.87 17.50
C LEU A 59 1.00 -15.07 18.44
N PHE A 60 -0.22 -14.99 17.90
CA PHE A 60 -1.47 -15.07 18.68
C PHE A 60 -2.52 -15.89 17.93
N ASP A 61 -3.39 -16.58 18.68
CA ASP A 61 -4.44 -17.43 18.10
C ASP A 61 -5.60 -16.64 17.46
N SER A 62 -5.99 -15.50 18.05
CA SER A 62 -7.10 -14.66 17.58
C SER A 62 -6.76 -13.16 17.60
N PRO A 63 -5.80 -12.70 16.77
CA PRO A 63 -5.30 -11.32 16.78
C PRO A 63 -6.19 -10.31 16.06
N GLU A 64 -7.37 -10.67 15.56
CA GLU A 64 -8.17 -9.79 14.68
C GLU A 64 -8.44 -8.41 15.29
N THR A 65 -8.87 -8.36 16.55
CA THR A 65 -9.11 -7.09 17.26
C THR A 65 -7.83 -6.28 17.44
N LEU A 66 -6.70 -6.94 17.70
CA LEU A 66 -5.39 -6.29 17.79
C LEU A 66 -4.99 -5.71 16.42
N ILE A 67 -5.13 -6.49 15.36
CA ILE A 67 -4.87 -6.08 13.98
C ILE A 67 -5.71 -4.84 13.63
N LEU A 68 -7.02 -4.88 13.84
CA LEU A 68 -7.90 -3.72 13.58
C LEU A 68 -7.52 -2.50 14.42
N THR A 69 -7.06 -2.71 15.65
CA THR A 69 -6.56 -1.63 16.51
C THR A 69 -5.28 -1.01 15.93
N LEU A 70 -4.33 -1.81 15.45
CA LEU A 70 -3.12 -1.34 14.79
C LEU A 70 -3.44 -0.58 13.49
N GLN A 71 -4.41 -1.07 12.71
CA GLN A 71 -4.90 -0.37 11.52
C GLN A 71 -5.53 0.99 11.88
N ALA A 72 -6.33 1.06 12.95
CA ALA A 72 -6.89 2.31 13.45
C ALA A 72 -5.81 3.33 13.87
N PHE A 73 -4.69 2.85 14.43
CA PHE A 73 -3.54 3.69 14.74
C PHE A 73 -2.82 4.17 13.47
N ALA A 74 -2.61 3.31 12.48
CA ALA A 74 -2.04 3.68 11.19
C ALA A 74 -2.93 4.70 10.45
N GLY A 75 -4.24 4.51 10.45
CA GLY A 75 -5.21 5.46 9.91
C GLY A 75 -5.17 6.82 10.62
N SER A 76 -5.00 6.81 11.95
CA SER A 76 -4.80 8.05 12.72
C SER A 76 -3.46 8.73 12.39
N GLY A 77 -2.39 7.94 12.22
CA GLY A 77 -1.10 8.41 11.74
C GLY A 77 -1.19 9.06 10.35
N THR A 78 -2.04 8.54 9.46
CA THR A 78 -2.31 9.13 8.15
C THR A 78 -2.87 10.55 8.28
N CYS A 79 -3.80 10.79 9.22
CA CYS A 79 -4.32 12.14 9.49
C CYS A 79 -3.22 13.10 9.96
N LEU A 80 -2.32 12.62 10.84
CA LEU A 80 -1.19 13.42 11.32
C LEU A 80 -0.19 13.73 10.20
N LEU A 81 0.10 12.77 9.33
CA LEU A 81 1.00 12.96 8.18
C LEU A 81 0.41 13.97 7.18
N ILE A 82 -0.90 13.92 6.93
CA ILE A 82 -1.58 14.89 6.06
C ILE A 82 -1.55 16.28 6.69
N HIS A 83 -1.87 16.40 7.98
CA HIS A 83 -1.76 17.66 8.71
C HIS A 83 -0.33 18.23 8.63
N ALA A 84 0.67 17.42 8.96
CA ALA A 84 2.08 17.83 8.96
C ALA A 84 2.59 18.18 7.55
N SER A 85 2.09 17.52 6.51
CA SER A 85 2.42 17.87 5.12
C SER A 85 1.76 19.19 4.72
N ALA A 86 0.49 19.39 5.06
CA ALA A 86 -0.23 20.62 4.78
C ALA A 86 0.36 21.84 5.51
N GLN A 87 0.88 21.68 6.74
CA GLN A 87 1.59 22.75 7.46
C GLN A 87 2.82 23.25 6.71
N ARG A 88 3.45 22.41 5.88
CA ARG A 88 4.66 22.73 5.11
C ARG A 88 4.38 23.32 3.74
N LEU A 89 3.14 23.19 3.27
CA LEU A 89 2.70 23.64 1.96
C LEU A 89 1.81 24.88 2.05
N PHE A 90 1.08 25.04 3.16
CA PHE A 90 0.03 26.05 3.32
C PHE A 90 0.10 26.68 4.71
N THR A 91 -1.01 27.27 5.15
CA THR A 91 -1.14 27.89 6.47
C THR A 91 -1.57 26.88 7.54
N GLN A 92 -1.33 27.23 8.81
CA GLN A 92 -1.75 26.43 9.97
C GLN A 92 -3.24 26.09 9.96
N ARG A 93 -4.10 27.03 9.53
CA ARG A 93 -5.55 26.83 9.44
C ARG A 93 -5.89 25.77 8.39
N VAL A 94 -5.29 25.84 7.20
CA VAL A 94 -5.49 24.85 6.13
C VAL A 94 -5.06 23.47 6.59
N ALA A 95 -3.92 23.38 7.28
CA ALA A 95 -3.43 22.11 7.79
C ALA A 95 -4.35 21.48 8.84
N LEU A 96 -4.86 22.28 9.77
CA LEU A 96 -5.82 21.81 10.77
C LEU A 96 -7.10 21.30 10.10
N ILE A 97 -7.65 22.07 9.17
CA ILE A 97 -8.85 21.66 8.41
C ILE A 97 -8.59 20.37 7.64
N ALA A 98 -7.47 20.24 6.93
CA ALA A 98 -7.11 19.04 6.18
C ALA A 98 -7.02 17.80 7.09
N GLY A 99 -6.39 17.93 8.26
CA GLY A 99 -6.31 16.87 9.26
C GLY A 99 -7.68 16.44 9.80
N ILE A 100 -8.55 17.41 10.13
CA ILE A 100 -9.91 17.15 10.62
C ILE A 100 -10.77 16.49 9.54
N LEU A 101 -10.75 17.01 8.31
CA LEU A 101 -11.49 16.42 7.19
C LEU A 101 -11.06 14.98 6.94
N THR A 102 -9.76 14.70 6.96
CA THR A 102 -9.24 13.33 6.84
C THR A 102 -9.68 12.45 8.00
N ALA A 103 -9.68 12.97 9.23
CA ALA A 103 -10.09 12.23 10.42
C ALA A 103 -11.59 11.90 10.45
N GLY A 104 -12.41 12.74 9.82
CA GLY A 104 -13.86 12.57 9.69
C GLY A 104 -14.31 11.93 8.39
N PHE A 105 -13.40 11.65 7.45
CA PHE A 105 -13.77 11.09 6.15
C PHE A 105 -14.21 9.63 6.31
N GLY A 106 -15.53 9.42 6.27
CA GLY A 106 -16.18 8.13 6.53
C GLY A 106 -15.53 6.94 5.81
N PRO A 107 -15.22 7.01 4.50
CA PRO A 107 -14.58 5.91 3.80
C PRO A 107 -13.23 5.48 4.38
N LEU A 108 -12.37 6.43 4.82
CA LEU A 108 -11.10 6.06 5.46
C LEU A 108 -11.37 5.34 6.78
N VAL A 109 -12.24 5.89 7.63
CA VAL A 109 -12.59 5.27 8.91
C VAL A 109 -13.19 3.87 8.71
N PHE A 110 -14.01 3.69 7.66
CA PHE A 110 -14.60 2.42 7.28
C PHE A 110 -13.53 1.38 6.90
N TYR A 111 -12.66 1.72 5.94
CA TYR A 111 -11.62 0.79 5.47
C TYR A 111 -10.51 0.53 6.50
N ASP A 112 -10.27 1.44 7.43
CA ASP A 112 -9.31 1.25 8.53
C ASP A 112 -9.77 0.17 9.53
N ILE A 113 -11.08 -0.13 9.58
CA ILE A 113 -11.69 -1.15 10.45
C ILE A 113 -12.20 -2.35 9.63
N MET A 114 -11.69 -2.53 8.42
CA MET A 114 -11.88 -3.76 7.64
C MET A 114 -10.56 -4.54 7.61
N LEU A 115 -10.63 -5.87 7.64
CA LEU A 115 -9.44 -6.72 7.58
C LEU A 115 -8.86 -6.73 6.15
N MET A 116 -8.38 -5.59 5.69
CA MET A 116 -8.00 -5.28 4.31
C MET A 116 -6.68 -4.53 4.22
N LYS A 117 -6.01 -4.65 3.07
CA LYS A 117 -4.80 -3.88 2.75
C LYS A 117 -5.05 -2.39 2.50
N THR A 118 -6.31 -1.96 2.43
CA THR A 118 -6.72 -0.65 1.91
C THR A 118 -6.20 0.53 2.72
N PHE A 119 -6.03 0.42 4.05
CA PHE A 119 -5.49 1.49 4.90
C PHE A 119 -4.00 1.79 4.63
N LEU A 120 -3.24 0.82 4.13
CA LEU A 120 -1.80 0.99 3.87
C LEU A 120 -1.52 1.95 2.72
N SER A 121 -2.36 1.94 1.68
CA SER A 121 -2.24 2.83 0.52
C SER A 121 -2.21 4.33 0.89
N PRO A 122 -3.21 4.89 1.60
CA PRO A 122 -3.19 6.29 1.99
C PRO A 122 -2.09 6.59 3.03
N PHE A 123 -1.77 5.65 3.93
CA PHE A 123 -0.69 5.81 4.90
C PHE A 123 0.68 6.00 4.23
N PHE A 124 1.07 5.06 3.35
CA PHE A 124 2.37 5.15 2.66
C PHE A 124 2.42 6.30 1.66
N THR A 125 1.30 6.66 1.04
CA THR A 125 1.22 7.84 0.17
C THR A 125 1.46 9.13 0.98
N ALA A 126 0.80 9.28 2.13
CA ALA A 126 1.00 10.42 3.01
C ALA A 126 2.42 10.46 3.59
N LEU A 127 3.00 9.30 3.92
CA LEU A 127 4.37 9.19 4.41
C LEU A 127 5.40 9.56 3.33
N THR A 128 5.16 9.17 2.07
CA THR A 128 5.97 9.54 0.91
C THR A 128 5.96 11.05 0.71
N LEU A 129 4.77 11.67 0.75
CA LEU A 129 4.62 13.13 0.64
C LEU A 129 5.35 13.84 1.78
N TYR A 130 5.07 13.46 3.02
CA TYR A 130 5.69 14.06 4.21
C TYR A 130 7.22 13.97 4.16
N SER A 131 7.76 12.79 3.84
CA SER A 131 9.20 12.57 3.77
C SER A 131 9.85 13.40 2.66
N SER A 132 9.19 13.51 1.51
CA SER A 132 9.67 14.36 0.40
C SER A 132 9.71 15.85 0.78
N LEU A 133 8.70 16.33 1.51
CA LEU A 133 8.69 17.70 2.04
C LEU A 133 9.77 17.93 3.09
N ARG A 134 10.04 16.94 3.95
CA ARG A 134 11.14 17.00 4.93
C ARG A 134 12.51 17.00 4.28
N TYR A 135 12.67 16.27 3.17
CA TYR A 135 13.88 16.36 2.36
C TYR A 135 14.07 17.77 1.82
N ARG A 136 13.00 18.43 1.34
CA ARG A 136 13.09 19.84 0.88
C ARG A 136 13.61 20.79 1.94
N GLU A 137 13.18 20.61 3.19
CA GLU A 137 13.55 21.51 4.29
C GLU A 137 14.99 21.29 4.78
N GLN A 138 15.46 20.05 4.77
CA GLN A 138 16.70 19.68 5.49
C GLN A 138 17.79 19.09 4.60
N HIS A 139 17.49 18.74 3.35
CA HIS A 139 18.35 18.05 2.39
C HIS A 139 18.99 16.73 2.88
N HIS A 140 18.52 16.16 4.00
CA HIS A 140 19.02 14.88 4.52
C HIS A 140 18.48 13.68 3.72
N LEU A 141 19.39 12.88 3.15
CA LEU A 141 19.06 11.69 2.33
C LEU A 141 18.21 10.63 3.06
N ARG A 142 18.23 10.60 4.40
CA ARG A 142 17.38 9.69 5.20
C ARG A 142 15.89 9.83 4.86
N TRP A 143 15.45 11.03 4.49
CA TRP A 143 14.06 11.28 4.13
C TRP A 143 13.71 10.71 2.75
N LEU A 144 14.68 10.63 1.83
CA LEU A 144 14.49 9.97 0.54
C LEU A 144 14.52 8.46 0.66
N TRP A 145 15.34 7.92 1.57
CA TRP A 145 15.23 6.51 1.96
C TRP A 145 13.82 6.19 2.48
N LEU A 146 13.31 7.01 3.40
CA LEU A 146 11.96 6.82 3.93
C LEU A 146 10.89 6.95 2.84
N ALA A 147 11.01 7.92 1.93
CA ALA A 147 10.09 8.06 0.80
C ALA A 147 10.15 6.87 -0.16
N GLY A 148 11.34 6.41 -0.55
CA GLY A 148 11.50 5.30 -1.49
C GLY A 148 11.05 3.96 -0.89
N ILE A 149 11.36 3.69 0.38
CA ILE A 149 10.84 2.53 1.11
C ILE A 149 9.32 2.61 1.20
N SER A 150 8.74 3.78 1.49
CA SER A 150 7.29 3.95 1.54
C SER A 150 6.63 3.68 0.19
N ILE A 151 7.21 4.14 -0.93
CA ILE A 151 6.74 3.82 -2.28
C ILE A 151 6.85 2.32 -2.54
N GLY A 152 7.98 1.69 -2.20
CA GLY A 152 8.18 0.25 -2.37
C GLY A 152 7.17 -0.58 -1.58
N LEU A 153 6.90 -0.23 -0.32
CA LEU A 153 5.87 -0.88 0.49
C LEU A 153 4.48 -0.65 -0.09
N ALA A 154 4.18 0.55 -0.59
CA ALA A 154 2.92 0.84 -1.26
C ALA A 154 2.74 0.01 -2.55
N VAL A 155 3.81 -0.22 -3.31
CA VAL A 155 3.83 -1.09 -4.49
C VAL A 155 3.49 -2.54 -4.11
N LEU A 156 4.00 -3.02 -2.98
CA LEU A 156 3.65 -4.36 -2.44
C LEU A 156 2.20 -4.45 -1.92
N VAL A 157 1.49 -3.34 -1.80
CA VAL A 157 0.05 -3.30 -1.51
C VAL A 157 -0.74 -3.28 -2.82
N ARG A 158 -0.40 -2.34 -3.70
CA ARG A 158 -0.94 -2.21 -5.07
C ARG A 158 0.14 -1.66 -5.99
N GLU A 159 0.42 -2.39 -7.06
CA GLU A 159 1.48 -2.12 -8.04
C GLU A 159 1.42 -0.70 -8.66
N ASN A 160 0.23 -0.13 -8.81
CA ASN A 160 0.02 1.22 -9.33
C ASN A 160 0.68 2.34 -8.51
N HIS A 161 1.05 2.10 -7.25
CA HIS A 161 1.74 3.10 -6.42
C HIS A 161 3.15 3.41 -6.92
N ILE A 162 3.71 2.62 -7.85
CA ILE A 162 4.98 2.95 -8.52
C ILE A 162 4.91 4.32 -9.21
N LEU A 163 3.72 4.74 -9.63
CA LEU A 163 3.47 6.04 -10.27
C LEU A 163 3.76 7.23 -9.33
N LEU A 164 3.80 7.03 -8.01
CA LEU A 164 4.24 8.05 -7.05
C LEU A 164 5.69 8.46 -7.26
N MET A 165 6.50 7.63 -7.93
CA MET A 165 7.86 7.97 -8.29
C MET A 165 7.92 9.19 -9.22
N ILE A 166 6.95 9.33 -10.15
CA ILE A 166 6.93 10.40 -11.15
C ILE A 166 6.90 11.80 -10.53
N PRO A 167 5.90 12.17 -9.69
CA PRO A 167 5.86 13.51 -9.11
C PRO A 167 7.05 13.79 -8.19
N ILE A 168 7.60 12.78 -7.51
CA ILE A 168 8.78 12.96 -6.64
C ILE A 168 10.04 13.17 -7.48
N LEU A 169 10.24 12.43 -8.56
CA LEU A 169 11.36 12.65 -9.48
C LEU A 169 11.29 14.02 -10.15
N LEU A 170 10.09 14.44 -10.59
CA LEU A 170 9.88 15.80 -11.13
C LEU A 170 10.18 16.86 -10.07
N PHE A 171 9.74 16.64 -8.83
CA PHE A 171 10.02 17.53 -7.70
C PHE A 171 11.54 17.63 -7.41
N LEU A 172 12.26 16.51 -7.38
CA LEU A 172 13.71 16.50 -7.23
C LEU A 172 14.43 17.15 -8.41
N TRP A 173 13.87 17.04 -9.62
CA TRP A 173 14.42 17.67 -10.80
C TRP A 173 14.21 19.19 -10.79
N GLN A 174 13.06 19.70 -10.35
CA GLN A 174 12.73 21.12 -10.42
C GLN A 174 13.38 22.00 -9.34
N ASN A 175 14.12 21.42 -8.38
CA ASN A 175 14.67 22.16 -7.25
C ASN A 175 15.68 23.25 -7.72
N PRO A 176 15.34 24.57 -7.63
CA PRO A 176 16.12 25.64 -8.26
C PRO A 176 17.36 26.08 -7.47
N ASP A 177 17.47 25.68 -6.20
CA ASP A 177 18.46 26.21 -5.26
C ASP A 177 19.90 25.68 -5.45
N SER A 178 20.16 24.83 -6.45
CA SER A 178 21.50 24.26 -6.67
C SER A 178 22.27 25.01 -7.76
N ASP A 179 23.39 25.62 -7.39
CA ASP A 179 24.32 26.27 -8.29
C ASP A 179 24.86 25.28 -9.37
N ARG A 180 25.23 25.78 -10.56
CA ARG A 180 25.50 24.97 -11.77
C ARG A 180 26.58 23.87 -11.63
N ALA A 181 27.40 23.87 -10.58
CA ALA A 181 28.40 22.85 -10.27
C ALA A 181 27.81 21.55 -9.66
N GLU A 182 26.57 21.58 -9.15
CA GLU A 182 25.94 20.49 -8.40
C GLU A 182 25.22 19.44 -9.28
N LYS A 183 25.44 19.41 -10.60
CA LYS A 183 24.80 18.40 -11.48
C LYS A 183 25.12 16.95 -11.08
N LYS A 184 26.27 16.69 -10.45
CA LYS A 184 26.63 15.37 -9.87
C LYS A 184 25.81 15.03 -8.60
N ILE A 185 25.38 16.06 -7.86
CA ILE A 185 24.53 15.94 -6.66
C ILE A 185 23.07 15.68 -7.05
N ARG A 186 22.63 15.97 -8.27
CA ARG A 186 21.26 15.65 -8.74
C ARG A 186 20.98 14.14 -8.84
N PHE A 187 21.99 13.35 -9.19
CA PHE A 187 21.83 11.91 -9.36
C PHE A 187 21.74 11.16 -8.03
N GLN A 188 22.42 11.63 -6.97
CA GLN A 188 22.46 10.92 -5.70
C GLN A 188 21.09 10.81 -5.01
N PRO A 189 20.28 11.88 -4.86
CA PRO A 189 18.91 11.83 -4.35
C PRO A 189 18.00 10.89 -5.15
N VAL A 190 18.08 10.97 -6.48
CA VAL A 190 17.31 10.12 -7.40
C VAL A 190 17.72 8.66 -7.22
N LEU A 191 19.02 8.38 -7.17
CA LEU A 191 19.55 7.04 -6.96
C LEU A 191 19.13 6.49 -5.60
N VAL A 192 19.22 7.29 -4.53
CA VAL A 192 18.79 6.88 -3.19
C VAL A 192 17.31 6.51 -3.18
N LEU A 193 16.45 7.33 -3.80
CA LEU A 193 15.02 7.08 -3.88
C LEU A 193 14.71 5.78 -4.65
N ILE A 194 15.35 5.59 -5.82
CA ILE A 194 15.19 4.41 -6.65
C ILE A 194 15.71 3.16 -5.93
N CYS A 195 16.90 3.22 -5.34
CA CYS A 195 17.49 2.11 -4.59
C CYS A 195 16.63 1.73 -3.38
N ALA A 196 16.10 2.70 -2.64
CA ALA A 196 15.22 2.46 -1.50
C ALA A 196 13.93 1.73 -1.92
N CYS A 197 13.32 2.15 -3.03
CA CYS A 197 12.15 1.49 -3.59
C CYS A 197 12.49 0.08 -4.10
N ALA A 198 13.56 -0.06 -4.87
CA ALA A 198 14.01 -1.33 -5.44
C ALA A 198 14.35 -2.36 -4.36
N ILE A 199 15.06 -1.97 -3.28
CA ILE A 199 15.40 -2.86 -2.17
C ILE A 199 14.16 -3.41 -1.47
N THR A 200 13.07 -2.64 -1.43
CA THR A 200 11.83 -3.08 -0.80
C THR A 200 11.06 -4.06 -1.69
N ILE A 201 11.09 -3.86 -3.01
CA ILE A 201 10.38 -4.72 -3.98
C ILE A 201 11.18 -6.00 -4.27
N ALA A 202 12.51 -5.93 -4.24
CA ALA A 202 13.42 -7.00 -4.66
C ALA A 202 13.15 -8.36 -4.00
N PRO A 203 12.89 -8.50 -2.68
CA PRO A 203 12.63 -9.79 -2.07
C PRO A 203 11.43 -10.52 -2.69
N VAL A 204 10.38 -9.78 -3.03
CA VAL A 204 9.17 -10.31 -3.65
C VAL A 204 9.45 -10.71 -5.10
N SER A 205 10.14 -9.86 -5.87
CA SER A 205 10.51 -10.19 -7.25
C SER A 205 11.45 -11.39 -7.34
N ILE A 206 12.42 -11.49 -6.43
CA ILE A 206 13.36 -12.62 -6.35
C ILE A 206 12.59 -13.90 -6.00
N ARG A 207 11.71 -13.87 -4.99
CA ARG A 207 10.88 -15.03 -4.64
C ARG A 207 10.05 -15.47 -5.84
N ASN A 208 9.36 -14.56 -6.50
CA ASN A 208 8.54 -14.89 -7.66
C ASN A 208 9.40 -15.55 -8.76
N ALA A 209 10.54 -14.96 -9.11
CA ALA A 209 11.44 -15.50 -10.13
C ALA A 209 12.00 -16.88 -9.79
N LEU A 210 12.33 -17.14 -8.51
CA LEU A 210 12.80 -18.45 -8.05
C LEU A 210 11.70 -19.52 -8.08
N VAL A 211 10.44 -19.13 -7.82
CA VAL A 211 9.30 -20.05 -7.75
C VAL A 211 8.75 -20.37 -9.13
N THR A 212 8.58 -19.37 -10.00
CA THR A 212 7.98 -19.56 -11.34
C THR A 212 8.99 -19.80 -12.45
N GLY A 213 10.26 -19.47 -12.23
CA GLY A 213 11.28 -19.45 -13.30
C GLY A 213 11.14 -18.23 -14.24
N GLU A 214 10.17 -17.34 -14.00
CA GLU A 214 9.90 -16.16 -14.82
C GLU A 214 9.96 -14.87 -14.00
N PHE A 215 10.41 -13.77 -14.61
CA PHE A 215 10.49 -12.50 -13.90
C PHE A 215 9.09 -11.88 -13.72
N VAL A 216 8.54 -12.01 -12.51
CA VAL A 216 7.32 -11.33 -12.08
C VAL A 216 7.66 -10.31 -11.00
N ALA A 217 7.54 -9.01 -11.33
CA ALA A 217 7.99 -7.93 -10.45
C ALA A 217 7.27 -7.93 -9.09
N VAL A 218 5.93 -8.00 -9.10
CA VAL A 218 5.13 -8.03 -7.85
C VAL A 218 4.02 -9.06 -7.97
N THR A 219 3.13 -8.90 -8.96
CA THR A 219 1.94 -9.74 -9.17
C THR A 219 1.74 -10.14 -10.63
N THR A 220 1.09 -11.28 -10.85
CA THR A 220 0.72 -11.79 -12.20
C THR A 220 -0.56 -11.18 -12.77
N GLY A 221 -1.39 -10.53 -11.94
CA GLY A 221 -2.70 -10.00 -12.34
C GLY A 221 -2.70 -8.86 -13.38
N GLY A 222 -1.54 -8.31 -13.76
CA GLY A 222 -1.46 -7.23 -14.73
C GLY A 222 -2.02 -7.61 -16.12
N GLY A 223 -1.82 -8.86 -16.54
CA GLY A 223 -2.36 -9.37 -17.81
C GLY A 223 -3.90 -9.47 -17.80
N GLU A 224 -4.44 -9.97 -16.69
CA GLU A 224 -5.88 -10.09 -16.46
C GLU A 224 -6.57 -8.73 -16.50
N VAL A 225 -6.01 -7.75 -15.79
CA VAL A 225 -6.53 -6.36 -15.75
C VAL A 225 -6.44 -5.72 -17.14
N PHE A 226 -5.37 -5.97 -17.89
CA PHE A 226 -5.24 -5.47 -19.25
C PHE A 226 -6.27 -6.09 -20.19
N TYR A 227 -6.49 -7.40 -20.10
CA TYR A 227 -7.51 -8.10 -20.89
C TYR A 227 -8.93 -7.61 -20.55
N MET A 228 -9.27 -7.46 -19.27
CA MET A 228 -10.58 -6.93 -18.87
C MET A 228 -10.78 -5.49 -19.34
N ALA A 229 -9.71 -4.69 -19.42
CA ALA A 229 -9.78 -3.29 -19.86
C ALA A 229 -9.81 -3.09 -21.38
N GLN A 230 -9.19 -3.99 -22.16
CA GLN A 230 -8.96 -3.84 -23.61
C GLN A 230 -9.53 -4.99 -24.46
N GLY A 231 -10.10 -6.01 -23.82
CA GLY A 231 -10.60 -7.21 -24.48
C GLY A 231 -11.88 -6.97 -25.29
N PRO A 232 -12.35 -8.01 -26.02
CA PRO A 232 -13.53 -7.90 -26.87
C PRO A 232 -14.80 -7.48 -26.12
N ASP A 233 -14.91 -7.87 -24.84
CA ASP A 233 -16.05 -7.59 -23.98
C ASP A 233 -15.92 -6.27 -23.20
N ALA A 234 -14.83 -5.51 -23.41
CA ALA A 234 -14.57 -4.26 -22.70
C ALA A 234 -15.55 -3.17 -23.13
N ASN A 235 -16.38 -2.71 -22.19
CA ASN A 235 -17.42 -1.70 -22.41
C ASN A 235 -17.28 -0.46 -21.50
N GLY A 236 -16.14 -0.33 -20.82
CA GLY A 236 -15.86 0.74 -19.86
C GLY A 236 -16.39 0.50 -18.43
N ASN A 237 -17.18 -0.56 -18.21
CA ASN A 237 -17.56 -1.05 -16.89
C ASN A 237 -16.81 -2.34 -16.55
N TYR A 238 -16.76 -2.69 -15.27
CA TYR A 238 -16.29 -4.02 -14.86
C TYR A 238 -17.25 -5.08 -15.42
N SER A 239 -16.78 -5.83 -16.41
CA SER A 239 -17.48 -6.95 -17.02
C SER A 239 -16.58 -8.17 -16.90
N PRO A 240 -16.86 -9.10 -15.97
CA PRO A 240 -16.03 -10.29 -15.83
C PRO A 240 -16.12 -11.11 -17.12
N PRO A 241 -15.00 -11.62 -17.65
CA PRO A 241 -15.03 -12.48 -18.82
C PRO A 241 -15.94 -13.70 -18.58
N PRO A 242 -16.66 -14.18 -19.61
CA PRO A 242 -17.68 -15.22 -19.45
C PRO A 242 -17.14 -16.57 -18.97
N PHE A 243 -15.82 -16.78 -19.06
CA PHE A 243 -15.14 -18.00 -18.62
C PHE A 243 -14.63 -17.94 -17.17
N ILE A 244 -14.81 -16.83 -16.45
CA ILE A 244 -14.21 -16.59 -15.13
C ILE A 244 -15.25 -16.56 -14.03
N ARG A 245 -14.94 -17.24 -12.92
CA ARG A 245 -15.70 -17.14 -11.67
C ARG A 245 -15.27 -15.88 -10.92
N THR A 246 -16.20 -14.98 -10.63
CA THR A 246 -15.97 -13.67 -9.98
C THR A 246 -15.63 -13.76 -8.47
N HIS A 247 -15.08 -14.88 -8.01
CA HIS A 247 -14.72 -15.08 -6.62
C HIS A 247 -13.20 -14.99 -6.49
N PRO A 248 -12.65 -14.22 -5.52
CA PRO A 248 -11.19 -13.97 -5.41
C PRO A 248 -10.32 -15.23 -5.32
N MET A 249 -10.90 -16.35 -4.87
CA MET A 249 -10.20 -17.65 -4.79
C MET A 249 -9.99 -18.33 -6.14
N PHE A 250 -10.80 -18.02 -7.15
CA PHE A 250 -10.83 -18.74 -8.43
C PHE A 250 -10.51 -17.84 -9.63
N GLU A 251 -10.69 -16.53 -9.50
CA GLU A 251 -10.57 -15.60 -10.63
C GLU A 251 -9.21 -15.65 -11.32
N HIS A 252 -8.14 -15.86 -10.55
CA HIS A 252 -6.77 -15.96 -11.05
C HIS A 252 -6.40 -17.34 -11.60
N GLU A 253 -7.09 -18.41 -11.18
CA GLU A 253 -6.86 -19.76 -11.72
C GLU A 253 -7.59 -19.97 -13.05
N ASP A 254 -8.69 -19.25 -13.27
CA ASP A 254 -9.51 -19.34 -14.48
C ASP A 254 -8.87 -18.61 -15.69
N PHE A 255 -7.76 -17.86 -15.47
CA PHE A 255 -7.02 -17.10 -16.48
C PHE A 255 -5.83 -17.85 -17.10
#